data_AF-A0A7J4ZW58-F1
#
_entry.id   AF-A0A7J4ZW58-F1
#
_cell.length_a   1.000
_cell.length_b   1.000
_cell.length_c   1.000
_cell.angle_alpha   90.00
_cell.angle_beta   90.00
_cell.angle_gamma   90.00
#
_symmetry.space_group_name_H-M   'P 1'
#
loop_
_entity.id
_entity.type
_entity.pdbx_description
1 polymer ?
#
loop_
_entity_poly.entity_id
_entity_poly.type
_entity_poly.pdbx_seq_one_letter_code
_entity_poly.pdbx_strand_id
1 'polypeptide(L)'
;MRLATFNLLHGRSLADGLVDPDRLTAAVTALDADVLALQEVDRDQSRSGKLDLTAIAARALDASEHRFAAAVVGTPGEQFRPLTHDDDGHGEPCYGVGLVTRHRVHTWQVTRLRPA
;
A
#
# COMPACT_ATOMS: atom_id res chain seq x y z
N MET A 1 5.16 6.27 -21.05
CA MET A 1 5.05 6.34 -19.58
C MET A 1 3.58 6.25 -19.20
N ARG A 2 3.19 5.26 -18.41
CA ARG A 2 1.83 5.00 -17.95
C ARG A 2 1.75 5.22 -16.44
N LEU A 3 0.88 6.13 -16.03
CA LEU A 3 0.60 6.46 -14.63
C LEU A 3 -0.78 5.91 -14.27
N ALA A 4 -0.88 5.26 -13.12
CA ALA A 4 -2.14 4.74 -12.62
C ALA A 4 -2.30 5.04 -11.12
N THR A 5 -3.55 5.12 -10.68
CA THR A 5 -3.91 5.13 -9.26
C THR A 5 -4.80 3.94 -8.98
N PHE A 6 -4.61 3.26 -7.86
CA PHE A 6 -5.48 2.16 -7.46
C PHE A 6 -5.75 2.19 -5.96
N ASN A 7 -7.00 2.45 -5.60
CA ASN A 7 -7.47 2.26 -4.24
C ASN A 7 -7.72 0.76 -4.02
N LEU A 8 -6.97 0.15 -3.10
CA LEU A 8 -6.97 -1.28 -2.88
C LEU A 8 -8.13 -1.76 -2.01
N LEU A 9 -8.84 -0.86 -1.33
CA LEU A 9 -9.79 -1.20 -0.28
C LEU A 9 -9.18 -2.26 0.66
N HIS A 10 -7.97 -2.01 1.18
CA HIS A 10 -7.21 -2.94 2.03
C HIS A 10 -7.02 -4.36 1.45
N GLY A 11 -6.99 -4.48 0.11
CA GLY A 11 -6.85 -5.73 -0.63
C GLY A 11 -8.16 -6.49 -0.82
N ARG A 12 -9.30 -5.91 -0.42
CA ARG A 12 -10.60 -6.57 -0.43
C ARG A 12 -11.23 -6.54 -1.82
N SER A 13 -11.58 -7.71 -2.31
CA SER A 13 -12.36 -7.90 -3.53
C SER A 13 -13.79 -7.39 -3.36
N LEU A 14 -14.31 -6.65 -4.34
CA LEU A 14 -15.73 -6.24 -4.37
C LEU A 14 -16.67 -7.41 -4.72
N ALA A 15 -16.17 -8.49 -5.32
CA ALA A 15 -16.99 -9.61 -5.76
C ALA A 15 -17.46 -10.49 -4.59
N ASP A 16 -16.59 -10.72 -3.62
CA ASP A 16 -16.81 -11.67 -2.51
C ASP A 16 -16.29 -11.16 -1.16
N GLY A 17 -15.66 -9.98 -1.13
CA GLY A 17 -15.16 -9.40 0.11
C GLY A 17 -13.90 -10.08 0.66
N LEU A 18 -13.27 -10.98 -0.10
CA LEU A 18 -12.06 -11.70 0.32
C LEU A 18 -10.79 -10.93 -0.07
N VAL A 19 -9.73 -11.13 0.71
CA VAL A 19 -8.37 -10.68 0.35
C VAL A 19 -7.63 -11.87 -0.25
N ASP A 20 -7.23 -11.73 -1.51
CA ASP A 20 -6.53 -12.76 -2.27
C ASP A 20 -5.33 -12.11 -3.00
N PRO A 21 -4.09 -12.48 -2.64
CA PRO A 21 -2.89 -11.88 -3.22
C PRO A 21 -2.74 -12.15 -4.72
N ASP A 22 -3.26 -13.27 -5.22
CA ASP A 22 -3.16 -13.61 -6.65
C ASP A 22 -4.09 -12.73 -7.48
N ARG A 23 -5.28 -12.40 -6.95
CA ARG A 23 -6.20 -11.44 -7.58
C ARG A 23 -5.63 -10.03 -7.58
N LEU A 24 -5.01 -9.61 -6.47
CA LEU A 24 -4.32 -8.32 -6.42
C LEU A 24 -3.19 -8.26 -7.44
N THR A 25 -2.38 -9.32 -7.52
CA THR A 25 -1.29 -9.46 -8.50
C THR A 25 -1.83 -9.33 -9.92
N ALA A 26 -2.86 -10.10 -10.28
CA ALA A 26 -3.45 -10.07 -11.62
C ALA A 26 -4.02 -8.67 -11.97
N ALA A 27 -4.72 -8.03 -11.04
CA ALA A 27 -5.26 -6.68 -11.24
C ALA A 27 -4.14 -5.65 -11.46
N VAL A 28 -3.07 -5.70 -10.66
CA VAL A 28 -1.92 -4.81 -10.80
C VAL A 28 -1.14 -5.09 -12.09
N THR A 29 -0.93 -6.35 -12.48
CA THR A 29 -0.28 -6.69 -13.76
C THR A 29 -1.09 -6.16 -14.94
N ALA A 30 -2.43 -6.26 -14.91
CA ALA A 30 -3.29 -5.68 -15.95
C ALA A 30 -3.23 -4.14 -16.00
N LEU A 31 -2.96 -3.50 -14.86
CA LEU A 31 -2.68 -2.07 -14.80
C LEU A 31 -1.36 -1.66 -15.42
N ASP A 32 -0.42 -2.58 -15.69
CA ASP A 32 0.84 -2.40 -16.44
C ASP A 32 1.42 -0.97 -16.38
N ALA A 33 1.58 -0.45 -15.16
CA ALA A 33 1.92 0.94 -14.93
C ALA A 33 3.44 1.10 -14.77
N ASP A 34 3.98 2.18 -15.32
CA ASP A 34 5.37 2.59 -15.05
C ASP A 34 5.50 3.25 -13.67
N VAL A 35 4.42 3.91 -13.22
CA VAL A 35 4.25 4.48 -11.88
C VAL A 35 2.83 4.18 -11.38
N LEU A 36 2.71 3.53 -10.24
CA LEU A 36 1.44 3.17 -9.61
C LEU A 36 1.34 3.78 -8.20
N ALA A 37 0.34 4.66 -8.01
CA ALA A 37 -0.01 5.21 -6.71
C ALA A 37 -1.15 4.39 -6.07
N LEU A 38 -0.90 3.86 -4.88
CA LEU A 38 -1.83 3.00 -4.14
C LEU A 38 -2.48 3.75 -2.98
N GLN A 39 -3.78 3.56 -2.79
CA GLN A 39 -4.53 4.06 -1.63
C GLN A 39 -5.13 2.90 -0.84
N GLU A 40 -5.43 3.15 0.43
CA GLU A 40 -6.02 2.18 1.35
C GLU A 40 -5.20 0.89 1.48
N VAL A 41 -3.89 1.06 1.66
CA VAL A 41 -2.94 -0.05 1.67
C VAL A 41 -2.77 -0.56 3.10
N ASP A 42 -3.04 -1.84 3.30
CA ASP A 42 -2.69 -2.57 4.52
C ASP A 42 -1.23 -3.06 4.47
N ARG A 43 -0.57 -3.05 5.63
CA ARG A 43 0.66 -3.79 5.91
C ARG A 43 0.53 -4.48 7.26
N ASP A 44 0.82 -5.78 7.31
CA ASP A 44 0.79 -6.60 8.54
C ASP A 44 -0.57 -6.66 9.26
N GLN A 45 -1.66 -6.32 8.56
CA GLN A 45 -3.02 -6.35 9.09
C GLN A 45 -3.59 -7.77 9.03
N SER A 46 -4.24 -8.22 10.11
CA SER A 46 -4.87 -9.55 10.15
C SER A 46 -5.93 -9.74 9.06
N ARG A 47 -6.70 -8.69 8.74
CA ARG A 47 -7.74 -8.72 7.70
C ARG A 47 -7.20 -8.90 6.28
N SER A 48 -5.94 -8.54 6.05
CA SER A 48 -5.24 -8.74 4.78
C SER A 48 -4.29 -9.93 4.78
N GLY A 49 -4.40 -10.82 5.78
CA GLY A 49 -3.52 -11.99 5.90
C GLY A 49 -2.08 -11.66 6.33
N LYS A 50 -1.88 -10.51 6.97
CA LYS A 50 -0.56 -9.97 7.36
C LYS A 50 0.38 -9.77 6.18
N LEU A 51 -0.18 -9.42 5.02
CA LEU A 51 0.58 -9.17 3.80
C LEU A 51 1.08 -7.72 3.75
N ASP A 52 2.15 -7.51 2.98
CA ASP A 52 2.53 -6.18 2.48
C ASP A 52 1.97 -5.99 1.08
N LEU A 53 0.86 -5.26 0.96
CA LEU A 53 0.18 -5.08 -0.31
C LEU A 53 0.97 -4.21 -1.29
N THR A 54 1.83 -3.30 -0.80
CA THR A 54 2.70 -2.50 -1.69
C THR A 54 3.78 -3.38 -2.30
N ALA A 55 4.37 -4.28 -1.51
CA ALA A 55 5.36 -5.22 -2.00
C ALA A 55 4.78 -6.21 -3.02
N ILE A 56 3.53 -6.66 -2.83
CA ILE A 56 2.83 -7.48 -3.83
C ILE A 56 2.67 -6.71 -5.14
N ALA A 57 2.18 -5.47 -5.09
CA ALA A 57 2.02 -4.64 -6.28
C ALA A 57 3.35 -4.36 -7.00
N ALA A 58 4.43 -4.15 -6.25
CA ALA A 58 5.77 -3.96 -6.82
C ALA A 58 6.26 -5.20 -7.57
N ARG A 59 6.11 -6.39 -6.98
CA ARG A 59 6.44 -7.66 -7.64
C ARG A 59 5.60 -7.88 -8.90
N ALA A 60 4.31 -7.58 -8.85
CA ALA A 60 3.39 -7.75 -9.98
C ALA A 60 3.75 -6.89 -11.21
N LEU A 61 4.40 -5.74 -10.98
CA LEU A 61 4.88 -4.84 -12.04
C LEU A 61 6.34 -5.07 -12.43
N ASP A 62 7.07 -6.00 -11.79
CA ASP A 62 8.53 -6.09 -11.89
C ASP A 62 9.22 -4.73 -11.61
N ALA A 63 8.69 -4.02 -10.62
CA ALA A 63 9.16 -2.70 -10.24
C ALA A 63 10.38 -2.81 -9.32
N SER A 64 11.46 -2.12 -9.70
CA SER A 64 12.71 -2.08 -8.93
C SER A 64 12.62 -1.23 -7.66
N GLU A 65 11.69 -0.27 -7.63
CA GLU A 65 11.56 0.70 -6.56
C GLU A 65 10.11 0.81 -6.09
N HIS A 66 9.90 0.77 -4.77
CA HIS A 66 8.60 1.03 -4.17
C HIS A 66 8.75 1.57 -2.76
N ARG A 67 7.74 2.30 -2.30
CA ARG A 67 7.66 2.82 -0.94
C ARG A 67 6.24 2.80 -0.43
N PHE A 68 6.04 2.20 0.73
CA PHE A 68 4.86 2.40 1.55
C PHE A 68 5.07 3.57 2.50
N ALA A 69 4.02 4.35 2.73
CA ALA A 69 3.97 5.37 3.76
C ALA A 69 2.70 5.15 4.60
N ALA A 70 2.91 4.65 5.83
CA ALA A 70 1.82 4.51 6.81
C ALA A 70 1.25 5.88 7.16
N ALA A 71 -0.08 6.01 7.17
CA ALA A 71 -0.77 7.15 7.75
C ALA A 71 -1.11 6.89 9.23
N VAL A 72 -1.46 5.64 9.56
CA VAL A 72 -1.80 5.20 10.90
C VAL A 72 -1.13 3.86 11.23
N VAL A 73 -0.93 3.65 12.53
CA VAL A 73 -0.51 2.38 13.13
C VAL A 73 -1.69 1.81 13.91
N GLY A 74 -1.86 0.49 13.86
CA GLY A 74 -3.04 -0.23 14.31
C GLY A 74 -4.07 -0.42 13.19
N THR A 75 -5.27 -0.85 13.57
CA THR A 75 -6.33 -1.25 12.63
C THR A 75 -7.41 -0.17 12.54
N PRO A 76 -7.59 0.49 11.39
CA PRO A 76 -8.71 1.42 11.18
C PRO A 76 -10.05 0.71 11.39
N GLY A 77 -10.92 1.32 12.21
CA GLY A 77 -12.20 0.73 12.64
C GLY A 77 -12.14 -0.03 13.96
N GLU A 78 -10.94 -0.28 14.48
CA GLU A 78 -10.70 -0.84 15.81
C GLU A 78 -9.88 0.16 16.64
N GLN A 79 -8.63 -0.17 16.97
CA GLN A 79 -7.70 0.70 17.66
C GLN A 79 -6.57 1.11 16.71
N PHE A 80 -6.38 2.41 16.56
CA PHE A 80 -5.31 2.98 15.75
C PHE A 80 -4.87 4.33 16.31
N ARG A 81 -3.67 4.74 15.89
CA ARG A 81 -3.08 6.04 16.18
C ARG A 81 -2.44 6.62 14.93
N PRO A 82 -2.43 7.96 14.75
CA PRO A 82 -1.67 8.57 13.68
C PRO A 82 -0.18 8.20 13.78
N LEU A 83 0.46 7.92 12.64
CA LEU A 83 1.91 7.77 12.62
C LEU A 83 2.56 9.14 12.81
N THR A 84 3.49 9.24 13.76
CA THR A 84 4.23 10.49 14.06
C THR A 84 5.68 10.39 13.58
N HIS A 85 6.51 11.41 13.81
CA HIS A 85 7.92 11.35 13.40
C HIS A 85 8.76 10.44 14.29
N ASP A 86 8.40 10.31 15.57
CA ASP A 86 9.14 9.51 16.56
C ASP A 86 8.67 8.04 16.61
N ASP A 87 7.82 7.66 15.65
CA ASP A 87 7.11 6.39 15.63
C ASP A 87 7.04 5.88 14.19
N ASP A 88 7.70 4.77 13.92
CA ASP A 88 7.75 4.15 12.60
C ASP A 88 6.78 2.99 12.44
N GLY A 89 5.97 2.69 13.48
CA GLY A 89 5.02 1.57 13.50
C GLY A 89 5.70 0.21 13.36
N HIS A 90 6.99 0.09 13.71
CA HIS A 90 7.75 -1.12 13.50
C HIS A 90 7.15 -2.34 14.22
N GLY A 91 6.81 -3.37 13.45
CA GLY A 91 6.24 -4.62 13.96
C GLY A 91 4.75 -4.53 14.32
N GLU A 92 4.12 -3.39 14.09
CA GLU A 92 2.69 -3.17 14.27
C GLU A 92 1.96 -3.11 12.92
N PRO A 93 0.68 -3.53 12.86
CA PRO A 93 -0.13 -3.35 11.67
C PRO A 93 -0.19 -1.87 11.27
N CYS A 94 -0.08 -1.59 9.98
CA CYS A 94 -0.11 -0.23 9.46
C CYS A 94 -1.13 -0.11 8.33
N TYR A 95 -1.63 1.12 8.14
CA TYR A 95 -2.49 1.47 7.03
C TYR A 95 -2.09 2.82 6.43
N GLY A 96 -2.08 2.92 5.11
CA GLY A 96 -1.65 4.14 4.43
C GLY A 96 -1.69 4.07 2.91
N VAL A 97 -0.66 4.62 2.29
CA VAL A 97 -0.52 4.75 0.84
C VAL A 97 0.78 4.10 0.36
N GLY A 98 0.84 3.75 -0.92
CA GLY A 98 2.03 3.20 -1.55
C GLY A 98 2.36 3.90 -2.86
N LEU A 99 3.63 3.91 -3.24
CA LEU A 99 4.09 4.32 -4.56
C LEU A 99 5.03 3.25 -5.10
N VAL A 100 4.77 2.79 -6.32
CA VAL A 100 5.54 1.74 -7.01
C VAL A 100 6.02 2.31 -8.35
N THR A 101 7.26 2.05 -8.74
CA THR A 101 7.77 2.49 -10.05
C THR A 101 8.86 1.58 -10.63
N ARG A 102 8.82 1.43 -11.96
CA ARG A 102 9.87 0.74 -12.75
C ARG A 102 11.10 1.62 -12.99
N HIS A 103 11.02 2.91 -12.68
CA HIS A 103 12.11 3.86 -12.87
C HIS A 103 12.95 4.00 -11.61
N ARG A 104 14.24 4.34 -11.79
CA ARG A 104 15.13 4.64 -10.66
C ARG A 104 14.59 5.83 -9.87
N VAL A 105 14.49 5.68 -8.55
CA VAL A 105 14.14 6.78 -7.64
C VAL A 105 15.40 7.48 -7.16
N HIS A 106 15.43 8.81 -7.30
CA HIS A 106 16.54 9.63 -6.80
C HIS A 106 16.36 9.98 -5.32
N THR A 107 15.13 10.29 -4.91
CA THR A 107 14.79 10.68 -3.54
C THR A 107 13.33 10.37 -3.27
N TRP A 108 13.06 9.91 -2.06
CA TRP A 108 11.71 9.75 -1.54
C TRP A 108 11.36 10.92 -0.63
N GLN A 109 10.23 11.56 -0.87
CA GLN A 109 9.68 12.59 0.01
C GLN A 109 8.33 12.14 0.56
N VAL A 110 8.18 12.18 1.88
CA VAL A 110 6.92 11.85 2.55
C VAL A 110 6.42 13.11 3.24
N THR A 111 5.29 13.63 2.76
CA THR A 111 4.64 14.80 3.37
C THR A 111 3.57 14.32 4.35
N ARG A 112 3.76 14.64 5.63
CA ARG A 112 2.77 14.38 6.67
C ARG A 112 1.75 15.51 6.68
N LEU A 113 0.51 15.20 6.30
CA LEU A 113 -0.59 16.15 6.40
C LEU A 113 -1.12 16.16 7.83
N ARG A 114 -1.54 17.35 8.29
CA ARG A 114 -2.25 17.45 9.57
C ARG A 114 -3.62 16.76 9.43
N PRO A 115 -4.10 16.04 10.46
CA PRO A 115 -5.47 15.56 10.48
C PRO A 115 -6.44 16.72 10.23
N ALA A 116 -7.52 16.45 9.48
CA ALA A 116 -8.60 17.41 9.25
C ALA A 116 -9.49 17.55 10.50
#